data_AF-A0A4R5KBI3-F1
#
_entry.id   AF-A0A4R5KBI3-F1
#
_cell.length_a   1.000
_cell.length_b   1.000
_cell.length_c   1.000
_cell.angle_alpha   90.00
_cell.angle_beta   90.00
_cell.angle_gamma   90.00
#
_symmetry.space_group_name_H-M   'P 1'
#
loop_
_entity.id
_entity.type
_entity.pdbx_description
1 polymer ?
#
loop_
_entity_poly.entity_id
_entity_poly.type
_entity_poly.pdbx_seq_one_letter_code
_entity_poly.pdbx_strand_id
1 'polypeptide(L)'
;MTTTAAHETTTLNVAVDVRFSPAGLPLALRHDGHLWVVTDEPVHWSGADIEFWQVQGKLSSTAAPRTFLLHRDPGAAQWLLESVS
;
A
#
# COMPACT_ATOMS: atom_id res chain seq x y z
N MET A 1 -14.24 -17.91 11.73
CA MET A 1 -14.03 -16.76 12.64
C MET A 1 -12.80 -16.04 12.14
N THR A 2 -12.96 -14.88 11.52
CA THR A 2 -11.83 -14.10 11.00
C THR A 2 -11.40 -13.15 12.11
N THR A 3 -10.24 -13.42 12.70
CA THR A 3 -9.65 -12.58 13.74
C THR A 3 -9.17 -11.29 13.12
N THR A 4 -9.87 -10.18 13.36
CA THR A 4 -9.36 -8.83 13.11
C THR A 4 -8.27 -8.55 14.13
N ALA A 5 -7.00 -8.68 13.74
CA ALA A 5 -5.89 -8.19 14.54
C ALA A 5 -6.00 -6.67 14.66
N ALA A 6 -5.96 -6.14 15.88
CA ALA A 6 -5.78 -4.72 16.10
C ALA A 6 -4.37 -4.34 15.62
N HIS A 7 -4.27 -3.88 14.37
CA HIS A 7 -3.10 -3.15 13.92
C HIS A 7 -3.07 -1.82 14.69
N GLU A 8 -1.93 -1.48 15.27
CA GLU A 8 -1.64 -0.12 15.72
C GLU A 8 -1.48 0.77 14.47
N THR A 9 -2.61 1.01 13.80
CA THR A 9 -2.74 1.74 12.54
C THR A 9 -2.45 3.21 12.82
N THR A 10 -1.22 3.65 12.57
CA THR A 10 -0.97 5.09 12.45
C THR A 10 -1.61 5.55 11.15
N THR A 11 -2.83 6.11 11.22
CA THR A 11 -3.55 6.62 10.04
C THR A 11 -2.80 7.82 9.49
N LEU A 12 -2.11 7.65 8.35
CA LEU A 12 -1.22 8.69 7.83
C LEU A 12 -1.93 9.61 6.82
N ASN A 13 -2.90 9.11 6.04
CA ASN A 13 -3.54 9.85 4.93
C ASN A 13 -2.53 10.64 4.08
N VAL A 14 -1.33 10.07 3.91
CA VAL A 14 -0.22 10.72 3.20
C VAL A 14 -0.25 10.33 1.74
N ALA A 15 -0.05 11.31 0.87
CA ALA A 15 0.16 11.14 -0.56
C ALA A 15 1.32 10.18 -0.86
N VAL A 16 1.06 9.11 -1.60
CA VAL A 16 2.09 8.19 -2.09
C VAL A 16 1.95 7.99 -3.60
N ASP A 17 3.10 7.85 -4.25
CA ASP A 17 3.15 7.48 -5.67
C ASP A 17 3.28 5.97 -5.77
N VAL A 18 2.37 5.32 -6.47
CA VAL A 18 2.38 3.85 -6.63
C VAL A 18 2.62 3.54 -8.09
N ARG A 19 3.68 2.78 -8.35
CA ARG A 19 4.04 2.34 -9.68
C ARG A 19 3.44 0.97 -9.95
N PHE A 20 2.55 0.91 -10.93
CA PHE A 20 1.92 -0.33 -11.37
C PHE A 20 2.66 -0.94 -12.56
N SER A 21 2.56 -2.26 -12.69
CA SER A 21 2.88 -2.99 -13.90
C SER A 21 1.82 -2.72 -14.98
N PRO A 22 2.09 -3.04 -16.26
CA PRO A 22 1.08 -2.97 -17.31
C PRO A 22 -0.16 -3.85 -17.03
N ALA A 23 -0.03 -4.86 -16.17
CA ALA A 23 -1.13 -5.73 -15.76
C ALA A 23 -1.93 -5.17 -14.56
N GLY A 24 -1.58 -3.98 -14.05
CA GLY A 24 -2.26 -3.35 -12.92
C GLY A 24 -1.83 -3.86 -11.55
N LEU A 25 -0.69 -4.55 -11.44
CA LEU A 25 -0.13 -4.98 -10.15
C LEU A 25 0.85 -3.94 -9.62
N PRO A 26 0.79 -3.55 -8.33
CA PRO A 26 1.77 -2.63 -7.76
C PRO A 26 3.15 -3.28 -7.70
N LEU A 27 4.17 -2.57 -8.19
CA LEU A 27 5.57 -3.00 -8.25
C LEU A 27 6.45 -2.24 -7.27
N ALA A 28 6.15 -0.97 -7.04
CA ALA A 28 6.87 -0.13 -6.10
C ALA A 28 5.98 1.02 -5.62
N LEU A 29 6.29 1.54 -4.45
CA LEU A 29 5.66 2.74 -3.89
C LEU A 29 6.73 3.72 -3.45
N ARG A 30 6.50 5.01 -3.65
CA ARG A 30 7.33 6.08 -3.13
C ARG A 30 6.66 6.68 -1.91
N HIS A 31 7.30 6.52 -0.75
CA HIS A 31 6.83 7.01 0.53
C HIS A 31 7.99 7.67 1.27
N ASP A 32 7.76 8.87 1.81
CA ASP A 32 8.76 9.64 2.55
C ASP A 32 10.09 9.82 1.79
N GLY A 33 10.01 10.11 0.49
CA GLY A 33 11.17 10.25 -0.41
C GLY A 33 11.87 8.93 -0.77
N HIS A 34 11.50 7.82 -0.15
CA HIS A 34 12.09 6.51 -0.37
C HIS A 34 11.27 5.64 -1.33
N LEU A 35 11.97 4.87 -2.17
CA LEU A 35 11.35 3.87 -3.03
C LEU A 35 11.31 2.52 -2.30
N TRP A 36 10.12 1.98 -2.14
CA TRP A 36 9.86 0.67 -1.57
C TRP A 36 9.46 -0.28 -2.68
N VAL A 37 10.21 -1.36 -2.86
CA VAL A 37 9.96 -2.37 -3.89
C VAL A 37 9.01 -3.41 -3.32
N VAL A 38 7.94 -3.72 -4.04
CA VAL A 38 6.97 -4.75 -3.65
C VAL A 38 7.64 -6.13 -3.76
N THR A 39 7.55 -6.94 -2.72
CA THR A 39 8.27 -8.23 -2.63
C THR A 39 7.37 -9.45 -2.48
N ASP A 40 6.08 -9.27 -2.26
CA ASP A 40 5.09 -10.33 -2.12
C ASP A 40 3.88 -10.06 -3.02
N GLU A 41 2.93 -11.00 -3.11
CA GLU A 41 1.74 -10.86 -3.94
C GLU A 41 0.82 -9.75 -3.39
N PRO A 42 0.52 -8.72 -4.18
CA PRO A 42 -0.39 -7.66 -3.77
C PRO A 42 -1.83 -8.15 -3.59
N VAL A 43 -2.48 -7.74 -2.50
CA VAL A 43 -3.90 -8.01 -2.27
C VAL A 43 -4.71 -6.78 -2.64
N HIS A 44 -5.68 -6.94 -3.54
CA HIS A 44 -6.61 -5.88 -3.95
C HIS A 44 -8.02 -6.17 -3.45
N TRP A 45 -8.73 -5.13 -3.05
CA TRP A 45 -10.18 -5.17 -2.86
C TRP A 45 -10.79 -3.80 -3.13
N SER A 46 -12.11 -3.78 -3.36
CA SER A 46 -12.88 -2.56 -3.53
C SER A 46 -13.97 -2.48 -2.47
N GLY A 47 -14.29 -1.27 -2.00
CA GLY A 47 -15.37 -1.04 -1.04
C GLY A 47 -16.01 0.32 -1.23
N ALA A 48 -17.34 0.37 -1.42
CA ALA A 48 -18.12 1.61 -1.58
C ALA A 48 -17.43 2.65 -2.48
N ASP A 49 -16.95 2.18 -3.64
CA ASP A 49 -16.22 2.92 -4.67
C ASP A 49 -14.77 3.32 -4.35
N ILE A 50 -14.24 3.02 -3.16
CA ILE A 50 -12.83 3.19 -2.81
C ILE A 50 -12.03 1.94 -3.22
N GLU A 51 -10.90 2.16 -3.89
CA GLU A 51 -9.94 1.12 -4.23
C GLU A 51 -8.94 0.94 -3.10
N PHE A 52 -8.66 -0.31 -2.73
CA PHE A 52 -7.69 -0.65 -1.70
C PHE A 52 -6.64 -1.63 -2.21
N TRP A 53 -5.41 -1.43 -1.75
CA TRP A 53 -4.31 -2.38 -1.89
C TRP A 53 -3.59 -2.59 -0.57
N GLN A 54 -3.28 -3.85 -0.26
CA GLN A 54 -2.27 -4.20 0.72
C GLN A 54 -1.06 -4.75 -0.01
N VAL A 55 0.10 -4.15 0.24
CA VAL A 55 1.36 -4.55 -0.39
C VAL A 55 2.47 -4.70 0.64
N GLN A 56 3.34 -5.68 0.44
CA GLN A 56 4.57 -5.79 1.23
C GLN A 56 5.73 -5.19 0.45
N GLY A 57 6.32 -4.13 1.01
CA GLY A 57 7.44 -3.41 0.41
C GLY A 57 8.71 -3.56 1.24
N LYS A 58 9.87 -3.60 0.56
CA LYS A 58 11.19 -3.46 1.19
C LYS A 58 11.91 -2.22 0.68
N LEU A 59 12.55 -1.51 1.61
CA LEU A 59 13.38 -0.34 1.31
C LEU A 59 14.68 -0.71 0.59
N SER A 60 15.23 -1.87 0.95
CA SER A 60 16.43 -2.46 0.35
C SER A 60 16.43 -3.98 0.55
N SER A 61 17.33 -4.70 -0.09
CA SER A 61 17.41 -6.16 0.01
C SER A 61 17.71 -6.67 1.43
N THR A 62 18.34 -5.86 2.27
CA THR A 62 18.69 -6.19 3.66
C THR A 62 17.66 -5.69 4.68
N ALA A 63 16.72 -4.84 4.27
CA ALA A 63 15.68 -4.31 5.15
C ALA A 63 14.58 -5.34 5.41
N ALA A 64 13.99 -5.26 6.60
CA ALA A 64 12.77 -6.01 6.90
C ALA A 64 11.62 -5.51 6.01
N PRO A 65 10.73 -6.41 5.54
CA PRO A 65 9.53 -6.00 4.80
C PRO A 65 8.59 -5.22 5.72
N ARG A 66 7.95 -4.20 5.15
CA ARG A 66 6.85 -3.45 5.76
C ARG A 66 5.59 -3.68 4.96
N THR A 67 4.46 -3.71 5.65
CA THR A 67 3.15 -3.82 5.01
C THR A 67 2.57 -2.42 4.87
N PHE A 68 2.17 -2.05 3.66
CA PHE A 68 1.53 -0.77 3.35
C PHE A 68 0.07 -1.02 2.98
N LEU A 69 -0.83 -0.31 3.65
CA LEU A 69 -2.23 -0.25 3.31
C LEU A 69 -2.51 1.03 2.54
N LEU A 70 -2.90 0.88 1.28
CA LEU A 70 -3.14 1.96 0.34
C LEU A 70 -4.63 2.03 0.05
N HIS A 71 -5.17 3.24 -0.02
CA HIS A 71 -6.49 3.46 -0.59
C HIS A 71 -6.46 4.60 -1.60
N ARG A 72 -7.43 4.57 -2.50
CA ARG A 72 -7.63 5.62 -3.49
C ARG A 72 -9.11 5.82 -3.72
N ASP A 73 -9.54 7.06 -3.58
CA ASP A 73 -10.89 7.47 -3.96
C ASP A 73 -11.06 7.41 -5.49
N PRO A 74 -12.25 7.05 -5.98
CA PRO A 74 -12.52 6.83 -7.41
C PRO A 74 -12.37 8.11 -8.24
N GLY A 75 -12.47 9.29 -7.59
CA GLY A 75 -12.24 10.60 -8.21
C GLY A 75 -10.82 11.15 -8.02
N ALA A 76 -9.98 10.52 -7.19
CA ALA A 76 -8.64 10.99 -6.90
C ALA A 76 -7.64 10.40 -7.88
N ALA A 77 -6.66 11.18 -8.35
CA ALA A 77 -5.55 10.66 -9.13
C ALA A 77 -4.47 9.99 -8.25
N GLN A 78 -4.49 10.27 -6.95
CA GLN A 78 -3.40 9.97 -6.03
C GLN A 78 -3.77 8.85 -5.09
N TRP A 79 -2.81 7.98 -4.78
CA TRP A 79 -2.94 6.99 -3.73
C TRP A 79 -2.61 7.61 -2.38
N LEU A 80 -3.33 7.20 -1.35
CA LEU A 80 -3.12 7.59 0.04
C LEU A 80 -2.65 6.39 0.84
N LEU A 81 -1.62 6.61 1.64
CA LEU A 81 -1.18 5.64 2.63
C LEU A 81 -2.10 5.75 3.85
N GLU A 82 -2.91 4.72 4.03
CA GLU A 82 -3.74 4.57 5.22
C GLU A 82 -2.87 4.20 6.41
N SER A 83 -2.05 3.15 6.28
CA SER A 83 -1.19 2.67 7.36
C SER A 83 0.03 1.92 6.87
N VAL A 84 1.04 1.88 7.72
CA VAL A 84 2.26 1.10 7.52
C VAL A 84 2.66 0.38 8.80
N SER A 85 2.99 -0.90 8.69
CA SER A 85 3.39 -1.79 9.80
C SER A 85 4.72 -2.48 9.50
#